data_AF-A0A929NQB8-F1
#
_entry.id   AF-A0A929NQB8-F1
#
_cell.length_a   1.000
_cell.length_b   1.000
_cell.length_c   1.000
_cell.angle_alpha   90.00
_cell.angle_beta   90.00
_cell.angle_gamma   90.00
#
_symmetry.space_group_name_H-M   'P 1'
#
loop_
_entity.id
_entity.type
_entity.pdbx_description
1 polymer ?
#
loop_
_entity_poly.entity_id
_entity_poly.type
_entity_poly.pdbx_seq_one_letter_code
_entity_poly.pdbx_strand_id
1 'polypeptide(L)' 'MMTTAALTIPLPVSGATVPETAVAHPRRMAEERTVCMRDGTELFYRAWLPAAKAGRAVVLFHRGHEHSGRWQDLV' A
#
# COMPACT_ATOMS: atom_id res chain seq x y z
N MET A 1 44.88 3.03 -34.91
CA MET A 1 44.17 1.78 -35.26
C MET A 1 43.03 1.63 -34.27
N MET A 2 41.80 1.95 -34.67
CA MET A 2 40.61 1.90 -33.80
C MET A 2 39.90 0.56 -34.05
N THR A 3 39.99 -0.34 -33.07
CA THR A 3 39.20 -1.59 -33.08
C THR A 3 37.82 -1.27 -32.53
N THR A 4 36.81 -1.32 -33.39
CA THR A 4 35.40 -1.38 -32.98
C THR A 4 35.08 -2.82 -32.65
N ALA A 5 34.84 -3.13 -31.37
CA ALA A 5 34.26 -4.40 -30.96
C ALA A 5 32.74 -4.32 -31.20
N ALA A 6 32.21 -5.11 -32.12
CA ALA A 6 30.78 -5.28 -32.30
C ALA A 6 30.22 -6.03 -31.07
N LEU A 7 29.47 -5.32 -30.23
CA LEU A 7 28.73 -5.90 -29.12
C LEU A 7 27.49 -6.63 -29.69
N THR A 8 27.60 -7.94 -29.89
CA THR A 8 26.42 -8.79 -30.14
C THR A 8 25.57 -8.81 -28.87
N ILE A 9 24.48 -8.06 -28.87
CA ILE A 9 23.44 -8.13 -27.84
C ILE A 9 22.55 -9.34 -28.18
N PRO A 10 22.50 -10.40 -27.35
CA PRO A 10 21.57 -11.49 -27.59
C PRO A 10 20.13 -10.99 -27.40
N LEU A 11 19.25 -11.31 -28.36
CA LEU A 11 17.81 -11.10 -28.25
C LEU A 11 17.27 -11.90 -27.04
N PRO A 12 16.32 -11.35 -26.25
CA PRO A 12 15.77 -12.07 -25.12
C PRO A 12 15.02 -13.32 -25.62
N VAL A 13 15.46 -14.49 -25.18
CA VAL A 13 14.69 -15.73 -25.30
C VAL A 13 13.35 -15.53 -24.59
N SER A 14 12.27 -15.72 -25.34
CA SER A 14 10.90 -15.76 -24.85
C SER A 14 10.80 -16.87 -23.81
N GLY A 15 10.71 -16.49 -22.53
CA GLY A 15 10.72 -17.45 -21.41
C GLY A 15 11.10 -16.86 -20.06
N ALA A 16 11.62 -15.63 -20.00
CA ALA A 16 11.75 -14.92 -18.74
C ALA A 16 10.41 -14.31 -18.34
N THR A 17 9.65 -15.01 -17.50
CA THR A 17 8.73 -14.34 -16.57
C THR A 17 9.57 -13.31 -15.83
N VAL A 18 9.42 -12.03 -16.17
CA VAL A 18 9.85 -10.95 -15.29
C VAL A 18 9.22 -11.29 -13.96
N PRO A 19 9.98 -11.55 -12.87
CA PRO A 19 9.35 -11.63 -11.58
C PRO A 19 8.70 -10.27 -11.39
N GLU A 20 7.38 -10.22 -11.48
CA GLU A 20 6.62 -9.14 -10.89
C GLU A 20 6.96 -9.23 -9.42
N THR A 21 8.01 -8.51 -9.02
CA THR A 21 8.45 -8.41 -7.65
C THR A 21 7.29 -7.76 -6.94
N ALA A 22 6.35 -8.57 -6.45
CA ALA A 22 5.26 -8.13 -5.62
C ALA A 22 5.93 -7.49 -4.42
N VAL A 23 5.99 -6.16 -4.43
CA VAL A 23 6.49 -5.40 -3.30
C VAL A 23 5.57 -5.77 -2.16
N ALA A 24 6.07 -6.60 -1.24
CA ALA A 24 5.32 -7.01 -0.07
C ALA A 24 5.06 -5.75 0.74
N HIS A 25 3.81 -5.27 0.72
CA HIS A 25 3.40 -4.19 1.58
C HIS A 25 3.13 -4.78 2.96
N PRO A 26 3.88 -4.40 4.00
CA PRO A 26 3.66 -4.94 5.32
C PRO A 26 2.25 -4.61 5.78
N ARG A 27 1.48 -5.63 6.14
CA ARG A 27 0.13 -5.49 6.68
C ARG A 27 0.23 -4.69 7.98
N ARG A 28 -0.42 -3.53 8.02
CA ARG A 28 -0.37 -2.66 9.20
C ARG A 28 -1.35 -3.17 10.24
N MET A 29 -1.00 -3.09 11.51
CA MET A 29 -1.96 -3.37 12.58
C MET A 29 -2.85 -2.14 12.81
N ALA A 30 -4.16 -2.37 12.91
CA ALA A 30 -5.11 -1.33 13.25
C ALA A 30 -5.06 -0.98 14.74
N GLU A 31 -5.09 0.31 15.03
CA GLU A 31 -5.39 0.85 16.35
C GLU A 31 -6.85 1.32 16.41
N GLU A 32 -7.57 0.93 17.46
CA GLU A 32 -8.94 1.37 17.71
C GLU A 32 -8.95 2.67 18.48
N ARG A 33 -9.75 3.63 18.00
CA ARG A 33 -9.77 4.99 18.52
C ARG A 33 -11.19 5.57 18.42
N THR A 34 -11.44 6.61 19.20
CA THR A 34 -12.66 7.42 19.15
C THR A 34 -12.30 8.89 18.96
N VAL A 35 -13.15 9.62 18.24
CA VAL A 35 -13.07 11.08 18.13
C VAL A 35 -14.42 11.70 18.48
N CYS A 36 -14.41 12.74 19.31
CA CYS A 36 -15.60 13.54 19.58
C CYS A 36 -15.78 14.54 18.44
N MET A 37 -16.90 14.43 17.74
CA MET A 37 -17.28 15.34 16.66
C MET A 37 -17.78 16.66 17.25
N ARG A 38 -17.87 17.69 16.41
CA ARG A 38 -18.29 19.03 16.86
C ARG A 38 -19.69 19.05 17.52
N ASP A 39 -20.58 18.16 17.10
CA ASP A 39 -21.93 18.02 17.66
C ASP A 39 -21.99 17.17 18.93
N GLY A 40 -20.85 16.72 19.44
CA GLY A 40 -20.76 15.85 20.62
C GLY A 40 -20.88 14.36 20.31
N THR A 41 -21.12 13.96 19.06
CA THR A 41 -21.17 12.54 18.68
C THR A 41 -19.79 11.92 18.80
N GLU A 42 -19.68 10.79 19.49
CA GLU A 42 -18.45 9.98 19.52
C GLU A 42 -18.40 9.04 18.32
N LEU A 43 -17.39 9.20 17.47
CA LEU A 43 -17.17 8.35 16.30
C LEU A 43 -16.02 7.38 16.55
N PHE A 44 -16.32 6.09 16.47
CA PHE A 44 -15.33 5.02 16.44
C PHE A 44 -14.63 4.96 15.07
N TYR A 45 -13.31 4.77 15.08
CA TYR A 45 -12.52 4.52 13.87
C TYR A 45 -11.32 3.61 14.14
N ARG A 46 -10.73 3.10 13.05
CA ARG A 46 -9.46 2.36 13.07
C ARG A 46 -8.40 3.16 12.33
N ALA A 47 -7.20 3.25 12.90
CA ALA A 47 -6.04 3.88 12.28
C ALA A 47 -4.95 2.84 12.00
N TRP A 48 -4.48 2.80 10.76
CA TRP A 48 -3.33 2.01 10.35
C TRP A 48 -2.13 2.94 10.19
N LEU A 49 -1.39 3.15 11.27
CA LEU A 49 -0.32 4.14 11.28
C LEU A 49 0.91 3.63 10.50
N PRO A 50 1.55 4.48 9.68
CA PRO A 50 2.81 4.14 9.05
C PRO A 50 3.94 4.08 10.09
N ALA A 51 4.97 3.27 9.83
CA ALA A 51 6.15 3.17 10.70
C ALA A 51 6.93 4.49 10.81
N ALA A 52 6.92 5.30 9.75
CA ALA A 52 7.50 6.64 9.72
C ALA A 52 6.41 7.70 9.55
N LYS A 53 6.63 8.90 10.09
CA LYS A 53 5.69 10.01 10.01
C LYS A 53 5.35 10.35 8.56
N ALA A 54 4.05 10.35 8.23
CA ALA A 54 3.55 10.76 6.93
C ALA A 54 3.01 12.20 6.95
N GLY A 55 3.19 12.94 5.86
CA GLY A 55 2.62 14.28 5.68
C GLY A 55 1.22 14.30 5.06
N ARG A 56 0.63 13.12 4.82
CA ARG A 56 -0.68 12.95 4.17
C ARG A 56 -1.42 11.79 4.83
N ALA A 57 -2.73 11.81 4.75
CA ALA A 57 -3.60 10.75 5.23
C ALA A 57 -4.64 10.39 4.16
N VAL A 58 -5.09 9.14 4.18
CA VAL A 58 -6.24 8.67 3.42
C VAL A 58 -7.34 8.33 4.41
N VAL A 59 -8.54 8.83 4.18
CA VAL A 59 -9.73 8.50 4.99
C VAL A 59 -10.60 7.57 4.18
N LEU A 60 -10.86 6.38 4.72
CA LEU A 60 -11.66 5.34 4.08
C LEU A 60 -13.03 5.25 4.76
N PHE A 61 -14.09 5.34 3.97
CA PHE A 61 -15.45 5.10 4.42
C PHE A 61 -15.91 3.73 3.95
N HIS A 62 -16.61 2.99 4.81
CA HIS A 62 -17.33 1.78 4.43
C HIS A 62 -18.80 2.11 4.14
N ARG A 63 -19.54 1.16 3.55
CA ARG A 63 -20.97 1.34 3.28
C ARG A 63 -21.81 1.16 4.57
N GLY A 64 -23.09 1.48 4.50
CA GLY A 64 -24.03 1.19 5.59
C GLY A 64 -24.09 -0.32 5.87
N HIS A 65 -24.19 -0.69 7.15
CA HIS A 65 -24.18 -2.07 7.66
C HIS A 65 -22.86 -2.84 7.47
N GLU A 66 -21.79 -2.18 7.01
CA GLU A 66 -20.42 -2.70 7.06
C GLU A 66 -19.67 -2.15 8.29
N HIS A 67 -18.43 -2.61 8.52
CA HIS A 67 -17.58 -2.12 9.61
C HIS A 67 -16.13 -1.89 9.14
N SER A 68 -15.43 -0.96 9.80
CA SER A 68 -14.05 -0.56 9.48
C SER A 68 -13.04 -1.72 9.46
N GLY A 69 -13.27 -2.77 10.25
CA GLY A 69 -12.41 -3.96 10.28
C GLY A 69 -12.24 -4.68 8.94
N ARG A 70 -13.17 -4.55 7.98
CA ARG A 70 -13.05 -5.19 6.65
C ARG A 70 -11.90 -4.62 5.81
N TRP A 71 -11.40 -3.45 6.15
CA TRP A 71 -10.25 -2.84 5.46
C TRP A 71 -8.90 -3.44 5.87
N GLN A 72 -8.83 -4.23 6.94
CA GLN A 72 -7.58 -4.86 7.41
C GLN A 72 -6.96 -5.80 6.36
N ASP A 73 -7.77 -6.29 5.42
CA ASP A 73 -7.31 -7.12 4.32
C ASP A 73 -6.68 -6.34 3.16
N LEU A 74 -6.89 -5.02 3.12
CA LEU A 74 -6.37 -4.12 2.09
C LEU A 74 -5.13 -3.31 2.52
N VAL A 75 -4.94 -3.07 3.83
CA VAL A 75 -3.98 -2.08 4.37
C VAL A 75 -2.72 -2.71 5.00
#